data_AF-A0A9E3B988-F1
#
_entry.id   AF-A0A9E3B988-F1
#
_cell.length_a   1.000
_cell.length_b   1.000
_cell.length_c   1.000
_cell.angle_alpha   90.00
_cell.angle_beta   90.00
_cell.angle_gamma   90.00
#
_symmetry.space_group_name_H-M   'P 1'
#
loop_
_entity.id
_entity.type
_entity.pdbx_description
1 polymer ?
#
loop_
_entity_poly.entity_id
_entity_poly.type
_entity_poly.pdbx_seq_one_letter_code
_entity_poly.pdbx_strand_id
1 'polypeptide(L)'
;MLLAGDIGGTKTNLAIYSSVDALRTPVREATFPSSQYPSLELLVHDFLSQGDAQIEKACFGVAGPVIDGKAKITNLPWNMDEEALQQELS
;
A
#
# COMPACT_ATOMS: atom_id res chain seq x y z
N MET A 1 -4.16 0.59 13.54
CA MET A 1 -4.43 -0.56 12.64
C MET A 1 -3.23 -0.86 11.75
N LEU A 2 -3.14 -2.06 11.17
CA LEU A 2 -2.10 -2.43 10.19
C LEU A 2 -2.64 -2.32 8.77
N LEU A 3 -1.99 -1.55 7.91
CA LEU A 3 -2.19 -1.57 6.46
C LEU A 3 -1.19 -2.57 5.83
N ALA A 4 -1.71 -3.51 5.05
CA ALA A 4 -0.89 -4.39 4.22
C ALA A 4 -1.20 -4.14 2.75
N GLY A 5 -0.16 -4.15 1.91
CA GLY A 5 -0.32 -4.05 0.47
C GLY A 5 0.53 -5.06 -0.31
N ASP A 6 -0.02 -5.58 -1.38
CA ASP A 6 0.66 -6.41 -2.38
C ASP A 6 0.65 -5.63 -3.70
N ILE A 7 1.84 -5.15 -4.09
CA ILE A 7 2.04 -4.18 -5.16
C ILE A 7 2.57 -4.89 -6.41
N GLY A 8 1.68 -5.06 -7.39
CA GLY A 8 2.01 -5.60 -8.70
C GLY A 8 2.01 -4.56 -9.81
N GLY A 9 2.46 -4.96 -11.01
CA GLY A 9 2.42 -4.11 -12.21
C GLY A 9 1.01 -3.89 -12.78
N THR A 10 0.11 -4.83 -12.54
CA THR A 10 -1.26 -4.78 -13.09
C THR A 10 -2.29 -4.45 -12.03
N LYS A 11 -2.10 -5.01 -10.84
CA LYS A 11 -3.03 -4.86 -9.72
C LYS A 11 -2.26 -4.60 -8.43
N THR A 12 -2.89 -3.81 -7.57
CA THR A 12 -2.47 -3.58 -6.19
C THR A 12 -3.59 -4.06 -5.28
N ASN A 13 -3.27 -4.95 -4.35
CA ASN A 13 -4.22 -5.39 -3.32
C ASN A 13 -3.88 -4.67 -2.02
N LEU A 14 -4.88 -4.09 -1.35
CA LEU A 14 -4.72 -3.45 -0.05
C LEU A 14 -5.68 -4.08 0.96
N ALA A 15 -5.23 -4.18 2.20
CA ALA A 15 -6.01 -4.70 3.31
C ALA A 15 -5.68 -3.98 4.63
N ILE A 16 -6.70 -3.74 5.45
CA ILE A 16 -6.56 -3.21 6.80
C ILE A 16 -6.87 -4.32 7.80
N TYR A 17 -5.98 -4.53 8.76
CA TYR A 17 -6.15 -5.46 9.86
C TYR A 17 -6.27 -4.70 11.19
N SER A 18 -7.10 -5.21 12.09
CA SER A 18 -7.31 -4.60 13.41
C SER A 18 -6.04 -4.58 14.25
N SER A 19 -5.17 -5.59 14.12
CA SER A 19 -3.85 -5.66 14.76
C SER A 19 -2.94 -6.67 14.07
N VAL A 20 -1.65 -6.65 14.42
CA VAL A 20 -0.64 -7.62 13.94
C VAL A 20 -0.91 -9.04 14.49
N ASP A 21 -1.66 -9.17 15.57
CA ASP A 21 -2.04 -10.46 16.16
C ASP A 21 -3.31 -11.05 15.50
N ALA A 22 -4.00 -10.26 14.67
CA ALA A 22 -5.29 -10.59 14.06
C ALA A 22 -5.25 -10.59 12.51
N LEU A 23 -4.22 -11.20 11.92
CA LEU A 23 -4.00 -11.20 10.46
C LEU A 23 -4.88 -12.16 9.65
N ARG A 24 -5.77 -12.93 10.30
CA ARG A 24 -6.58 -13.95 9.59
C ARG A 24 -7.68 -13.36 8.73
N THR A 25 -8.24 -12.22 9.11
CA THR A 25 -9.37 -11.62 8.40
C THR A 25 -9.20 -10.10 8.38
N PRO A 26 -9.12 -9.49 7.19
CA PRO A 26 -9.05 -8.04 7.10
C PRO A 26 -10.38 -7.41 7.50
N VAL A 27 -10.31 -6.24 8.14
CA VAL A 27 -11.45 -5.38 8.43
C VAL A 27 -11.98 -4.76 7.13
N ARG A 28 -11.08 -4.49 6.19
CA ARG A 28 -11.38 -4.00 4.85
C ARG A 28 -10.31 -4.49 3.89
N GLU A 29 -10.70 -4.92 2.71
CA GLU A 29 -9.78 -5.28 1.62
C GLU A 29 -10.34 -4.79 0.27
N ALA A 30 -9.44 -4.44 -0.64
CA ALA A 30 -9.79 -4.03 -1.99
C ALA A 30 -8.64 -4.30 -2.98
N THR A 31 -9.00 -4.47 -4.25
CA THR A 31 -8.06 -4.63 -5.36
C THR A 31 -8.26 -3.50 -6.35
N PHE A 32 -7.17 -2.85 -6.73
CA PHE A 32 -7.15 -1.71 -7.63
C PHE A 32 -6.33 -2.02 -8.89
N PRO A 33 -6.76 -1.58 -10.08
CA PRO A 33 -5.92 -1.62 -11.27
C PRO A 33 -4.78 -0.59 -11.13
N SER A 34 -3.53 -1.05 -11.06
CA SER A 34 -2.39 -0.17 -10.72
C SER A 34 -2.20 0.95 -11.75
N SER A 35 -2.47 0.69 -13.03
CA SER A 35 -2.35 1.68 -14.10
C SER A 35 -3.34 2.84 -14.03
N GLN A 36 -4.38 2.76 -13.18
CA GLN A 36 -5.33 3.85 -12.97
C GLN A 36 -4.80 4.93 -12.01
N TYR A 37 -3.69 4.68 -11.33
CA TYR A 37 -3.11 5.60 -10.36
C TYR A 37 -1.71 6.03 -10.79
N PRO A 38 -1.38 7.34 -10.68
CA PRO A 38 -0.06 7.84 -11.06
C PRO A 38 1.02 7.52 -10.01
N SER A 39 0.64 7.15 -8.79
CA SER A 39 1.55 6.75 -7.72
C SER A 39 0.88 5.78 -6.73
N LEU A 40 1.68 5.14 -5.86
CA LEU A 40 1.16 4.25 -4.82
C LEU A 40 0.45 5.06 -3.72
N GLU A 41 1.00 6.21 -3.35
CA GLU A 41 0.48 7.12 -2.31
C GLU A 41 -0.97 7.50 -2.61
N LEU A 42 -1.26 7.90 -3.84
CA LEU A 42 -2.62 8.28 -4.24
C LEU A 42 -3.59 7.10 -4.24
N LEU A 43 -3.11 5.89 -4.59
CA LEU A 43 -3.91 4.68 -4.51
C LEU A 43 -4.25 4.33 -3.05
N VAL A 44 -3.26 4.42 -2.16
CA VAL A 44 -3.46 4.16 -0.72
C VAL A 44 -4.40 5.22 -0.12
N HIS A 45 -4.24 6.50 -0.46
CA HIS A 45 -5.14 7.56 -0.02
C HIS A 45 -6.58 7.32 -0.44
N ASP A 46 -6.83 6.93 -1.70
CA ASP A 46 -8.17 6.60 -2.17
C ASP A 46 -8.77 5.43 -1.36
N PHE A 47 -8.00 4.36 -1.13
CA PHE A 47 -8.44 3.24 -0.30
C PHE A 47 -8.73 3.64 1.16
N LEU A 48 -7.93 4.53 1.74
CA LEU A 48 -8.13 4.99 3.11
C LEU A 48 -9.33 5.93 3.21
N SER A 49 -9.56 6.80 2.21
CA SER A 49 -10.66 7.79 2.18
C SER A 49 -12.07 7.19 2.32
N GLN A 50 -12.21 5.88 2.08
CA GLN A 50 -13.47 5.15 2.21
C GLN A 50 -13.84 4.84 3.68
N GLY A 51 -13.08 5.31 4.68
CA GLY A 51 -13.46 5.26 6.10
C GLY A 51 -12.39 5.79 7.06
N ASP A 52 -12.65 5.76 8.36
CA ASP A 52 -11.83 6.48 9.36
C ASP A 52 -10.72 5.62 10.00
N ALA A 53 -10.05 4.78 9.23
CA ALA A 53 -9.03 3.88 9.76
C ALA A 53 -7.71 4.63 10.05
N GLN A 54 -7.32 4.70 11.33
CA GLN A 54 -5.99 5.18 11.72
C GLN A 54 -4.94 4.07 11.55
N ILE A 55 -4.00 4.29 10.64
CA ILE A 55 -2.93 3.35 10.32
C ILE A 55 -1.76 3.63 11.27
N GLU A 56 -1.36 2.62 12.03
CA GLU A 56 -0.21 2.69 12.96
C GLU A 56 1.04 2.09 12.33
N LYS A 57 0.84 1.13 11.42
CA LYS A 57 1.89 0.39 10.72
C LYS A 57 1.43 0.12 9.31
N ALA A 58 2.35 0.22 8.35
CA ALA A 58 2.13 -0.17 6.97
C ALA A 58 3.22 -1.14 6.52
N CYS A 59 2.86 -2.12 5.70
CA CYS A 59 3.80 -3.05 5.09
C CYS A 59 3.39 -3.32 3.64
N PHE A 60 4.33 -3.20 2.72
CA PHE A 60 4.09 -3.36 1.29
C PHE A 60 5.03 -4.41 0.71
N GLY A 61 4.46 -5.50 0.21
CA GLY A 61 5.18 -6.44 -0.65
C GLY A 61 5.21 -5.89 -2.07
N VAL A 62 6.39 -5.75 -2.66
CA VAL A 62 6.55 -5.14 -3.99
C VAL A 62 7.08 -6.17 -4.98
N ALA A 63 6.47 -6.23 -6.17
CA ALA A 63 6.91 -7.07 -7.28
C ALA A 63 8.20 -6.51 -7.94
N GLY A 64 9.31 -6.57 -7.22
CA GLY A 64 10.61 -6.08 -7.67
C GLY A 64 11.61 -5.97 -6.53
N PRO A 65 12.88 -5.65 -6.84
CA PRO A 65 13.88 -5.39 -5.81
C PRO A 65 13.52 -4.13 -5.02
N VAL A 66 13.72 -4.21 -3.70
CA VAL A 66 13.75 -3.04 -2.81
C VAL A 66 15.22 -2.78 -2.47
N ILE A 67 15.72 -1.60 -2.82
CA ILE A 67 17.12 -1.20 -2.64
C ILE A 67 17.11 0.11 -1.87
N ASP A 68 17.75 0.15 -0.70
CA ASP A 68 17.83 1.34 0.16
C ASP A 68 16.46 1.99 0.42
N GLY A 69 15.46 1.18 0.77
CA GLY A 69 14.09 1.62 1.06
C GLY A 69 13.28 2.07 -0.17
N LYS A 70 13.83 1.91 -1.38
CA LYS A 70 13.20 2.36 -2.62
C LYS A 70 12.86 1.21 -3.53
N ALA A 71 11.74 1.34 -4.24
CA ALA A 71 11.28 0.35 -5.19
C ALA A 71 10.63 1.00 -6.42
N LYS A 72 10.72 0.28 -7.54
CA LYS A 72 10.07 0.66 -8.81
C LYS A 72 9.31 -0.53 -9.36
N ILE A 73 8.18 -0.24 -9.98
CA ILE A 73 7.44 -1.22 -10.77
C ILE A 73 7.76 -0.96 -12.24
N THR A 74 8.34 -1.93 -12.93
CA THR A 74 8.91 -1.77 -14.28
C THR A 74 7.94 -1.18 -15.31
N ASN A 75 6.63 -1.45 -15.17
CA ASN A 75 5.60 -1.03 -16.12
C ASN A 75 4.74 0.15 -15.63
N LEU A 76 5.12 0.82 -14.54
CA LEU A 76 4.40 1.97 -13.96
C LEU A 76 5.36 3.14 -13.72
N PRO A 77 4.87 4.39 -13.70
CA PRO A 77 5.71 5.56 -13.40
C PRO A 77 6.05 5.70 -11.90
N TRP A 78 5.73 4.68 -11.08
CA TRP A 78 5.82 4.73 -9.63
C TRP A 78 7.28 4.67 -9.17
N ASN A 79 7.67 5.68 -8.38
CA ASN A 79 8.91 5.67 -7.61
C ASN A 79 8.52 5.67 -6.14
N MET A 80 8.60 4.50 -5.50
CA MET A 80 8.22 4.33 -4.11
C MET A 80 9.45 4.49 -3.23
N ASP A 81 9.27 5.23 -2.14
CA ASP A 81 10.27 5.50 -1.12
C ASP A 81 9.62 5.31 0.25
N GLU A 82 10.18 4.45 1.10
CA GLU A 82 9.56 4.10 2.38
C GLU A 82 9.47 5.29 3.35
N GLU A 83 10.41 6.23 3.32
CA GLU A 83 10.38 7.41 4.18
C GLU A 83 9.30 8.39 3.73
N ALA A 84 9.18 8.58 2.41
CA ALA A 84 8.11 9.41 1.83
C ALA A 84 6.73 8.81 2.14
N LEU A 85 6.56 7.49 1.95
CA LEU A 85 5.33 6.79 2.29
C LEU A 85 5.01 6.89 3.79
N GLN A 86 6.01 6.79 4.66
CA GLN A 86 5.79 6.94 6.10
C GLN A 86 5.26 8.35 6.44
N GLN A 87 5.86 9.41 5.88
CA GLN A 87 5.43 10.78 6.13
C GLN A 87 4.01 11.05 5.61
N GLU A 88 3.67 10.49 4.46
CA GLU A 88 2.39 10.71 3.80
C GLU A 88 1.22 9.95 4.47
N LEU A 89 1.52 8.82 5.13
CA LEU A 89 0.52 7.94 5.76
C LEU A 89 0.43 8.09 7.29
N SER A 90 1.21 9.01 7.89
CA SER A 90 1.22 9.28 9.34
C SER A 90 0.08 10.19 9.81
#